data_AF-K2A0K8-F1
#
_entry.id   AF-K2A0K8-F1
#
_cell.length_a   1.000
_cell.length_b   1.000
_cell.length_c   1.000
_cell.angle_alpha   90.00
_cell.angle_beta   90.00
_cell.angle_gamma   90.00
#
_symmetry.space_group_name_H-M   'P 1'
#
loop_
_entity.id
_entity.type
_entity.pdbx_description
1 polymer ?
#
loop_
_entity_poly.entity_id
_entity_poly.type
_entity_poly.pdbx_seq_one_letter_code
_entity_poly.pdbx_strand_id
1 'polypeptide(L)'
;MSREIPSLPNFEELQTALTKANVAFHPSQVHGLLCGYISATSGMKTIHFLEKIIFGKKKSLPCRELLQHIYETSYHQMSEFSFEFSLLLPDDTADINSRTEALGLWCQGFLTGLERSNISIRKQEKSELADTLNDIVEIAKVSYGDIVDNEDDETAYFELVEYVRLGALMIFQELKRVEPEPSNHDNDHLH
;
A
#
# COMPACT_ATOMS: atom_id res chain seq x y z
N MET A 1 4.53 -20.57 -22.78
CA MET A 1 4.86 -20.67 -21.35
C MET A 1 4.01 -19.63 -20.65
N SER A 2 3.02 -20.05 -19.86
CA SER A 2 2.25 -19.13 -19.01
C SER A 2 3.25 -18.44 -18.08
N ARG A 3 3.32 -17.11 -18.09
CA ARG A 3 4.10 -16.39 -17.07
C ARG A 3 3.39 -16.65 -15.74
N GLU A 4 4.09 -17.24 -14.78
CA GLU A 4 3.63 -17.26 -13.39
C GLU A 4 3.45 -15.81 -12.96
N ILE A 5 2.25 -15.47 -12.52
CA ILE A 5 1.98 -14.15 -11.97
C ILE A 5 2.60 -14.14 -10.57
N PRO A 6 3.50 -13.20 -10.25
CA PRO A 6 4.08 -13.15 -8.92
C PRO A 6 2.98 -12.93 -7.88
N SER A 7 2.97 -13.77 -6.85
CA SER A 7 2.04 -13.67 -5.72
C SER A 7 2.74 -13.07 -4.51
N LEU A 8 1.98 -12.35 -3.68
CA LEU A 8 2.47 -11.86 -2.40
C LEU A 8 2.84 -13.06 -1.50
N PRO A 9 3.87 -12.92 -0.64
CA PRO A 9 4.07 -13.85 0.46
C PRO A 9 2.86 -13.74 1.42
N ASN A 10 2.63 -14.77 2.23
CA ASN A 10 1.60 -14.67 3.27
C ASN A 10 2.06 -13.74 4.42
N PHE A 11 1.09 -13.35 5.25
CA PHE A 11 1.31 -12.47 6.40
C PHE A 11 2.39 -13.02 7.35
N GLU A 12 2.35 -14.32 7.65
CA GLU A 12 3.24 -14.98 8.61
C GLU A 12 4.70 -15.04 8.15
N GLU A 13 4.92 -15.19 6.85
CA GLU A 13 6.26 -15.14 6.26
C GLU A 13 6.91 -13.77 6.49
N LEU A 14 6.17 -12.69 6.24
CA LEU A 14 6.67 -11.34 6.50
C LEU A 14 6.83 -11.07 8.00
N GLN A 15 5.86 -11.50 8.83
CA GLN A 15 5.94 -11.39 10.29
C GLN A 15 7.21 -12.06 10.82
N THR A 16 7.50 -13.28 10.35
CA THR A 16 8.70 -14.03 10.72
C THR A 16 9.98 -13.31 10.28
N ALA A 17 10.01 -12.79 9.05
CA ALA A 17 11.17 -12.09 8.51
C ALA A 17 11.47 -10.79 9.27
N LEU A 18 10.44 -9.99 9.57
CA LEU A 18 10.54 -8.76 10.35
C LEU A 18 11.03 -9.04 11.78
N THR A 19 10.47 -10.07 12.42
CA THR A 19 10.88 -10.50 13.76
C THR A 19 12.35 -10.92 13.81
N LYS A 20 12.80 -11.75 12.85
CA LYS A 20 14.21 -12.17 12.73
C LYS A 20 15.14 -11.00 12.45
N ALA A 21 14.67 -10.00 11.71
CA ALA A 21 15.40 -8.76 11.46
C ALA A 21 15.38 -7.79 12.67
N ASN A 22 14.70 -8.15 13.77
CA ASN A 22 14.44 -7.32 14.95
C ASN A 22 13.77 -5.99 14.57
N VAL A 23 12.85 -6.01 13.61
CA VAL A 23 12.08 -4.86 13.13
C VAL A 23 10.71 -4.86 13.81
N ALA A 24 10.36 -3.76 14.47
CA ALA A 24 9.12 -3.60 15.23
C ALA A 24 8.01 -2.96 14.37
N PHE A 25 7.85 -3.43 13.13
CA PHE A 25 6.76 -3.02 12.26
C PHE A 25 5.77 -4.17 12.10
N HIS A 26 4.49 -3.84 11.98
CA HIS A 26 3.45 -4.80 11.64
C HIS A 26 3.50 -5.12 10.13
N PRO A 27 3.32 -6.38 9.69
CA PRO A 27 3.39 -6.76 8.28
C PRO A 27 2.46 -5.94 7.38
N SER A 28 1.19 -5.75 7.81
CA SER A 28 0.22 -4.94 7.05
C SER A 28 0.63 -3.48 6.92
N GLN A 29 1.22 -2.90 7.98
CA GLN A 29 1.74 -1.54 7.93
C GLN A 29 2.89 -1.41 6.93
N VAL A 30 3.77 -2.41 6.88
CA VAL A 30 4.88 -2.43 5.91
C VAL A 30 4.34 -2.53 4.49
N HIS A 31 3.37 -3.41 4.23
CA HIS A 31 2.76 -3.52 2.91
C HIS A 31 2.07 -2.23 2.49
N GLY A 32 1.27 -1.63 3.37
CA GLY A 32 0.67 -0.31 3.14
C GLY A 32 1.73 0.73 2.79
N LEU A 33 2.81 0.83 3.56
CA LEU A 33 3.93 1.75 3.32
C LEU A 33 4.52 1.60 1.91
N LEU A 34 4.71 0.37 1.46
CA LEU A 34 5.21 0.07 0.11
C LEU A 34 4.20 0.52 -0.94
N CYS A 35 2.92 0.13 -0.80
CA CYS A 35 1.86 0.50 -1.73
C CYS A 35 1.67 2.01 -1.85
N GLY A 36 1.68 2.76 -0.74
CA GLY A 36 1.55 4.22 -0.78
C GLY A 36 2.72 4.89 -1.49
N TYR A 37 3.94 4.42 -1.24
CA TYR A 37 5.12 4.93 -1.93
C TYR A 37 5.11 4.58 -3.43
N ILE A 38 4.65 3.38 -3.79
CA ILE A 38 4.43 2.97 -5.17
C ILE A 38 3.43 3.89 -5.85
N SER A 39 2.26 4.14 -5.24
CA SER A 39 1.21 5.02 -5.77
C SER A 39 1.70 6.41 -6.05
N ALA A 40 2.51 6.97 -5.16
CA ALA A 40 3.03 8.29 -5.41
C ALA A 40 4.12 8.28 -6.50
N THR A 41 5.05 7.33 -6.47
CA THR A 41 6.22 7.36 -7.36
C THR A 41 6.03 6.68 -8.70
N SER A 42 4.83 6.18 -9.00
CA SER A 42 4.54 5.32 -10.15
C SER A 42 5.53 4.14 -10.26
N GLY A 43 6.04 3.65 -9.14
CA GLY A 43 7.08 2.62 -9.08
C GLY A 43 8.49 3.04 -9.55
N MET A 44 8.70 4.29 -9.98
CA MET A 44 9.95 4.76 -10.59
C MET A 44 11.12 4.90 -9.61
N LYS A 45 10.85 4.95 -8.30
CA LYS A 45 11.90 5.06 -7.27
C LYS A 45 12.19 3.71 -6.62
N THR A 46 13.46 3.41 -6.40
CA THR A 46 13.86 2.18 -5.69
C THR A 46 13.37 2.16 -4.24
N ILE A 47 13.11 0.97 -3.69
CA ILE A 47 12.72 0.75 -2.28
C ILE A 47 13.80 1.15 -1.25
N HIS A 48 15.06 1.41 -1.66
CA HIS A 48 16.18 1.70 -0.73
C HIS A 48 15.87 2.76 0.33
N PHE A 49 15.07 3.78 0.00
CA PHE A 49 14.64 4.78 0.97
C PHE A 49 13.70 4.19 2.04
N LEU A 50 12.75 3.35 1.64
CA LEU A 50 11.86 2.63 2.54
C LEU A 50 12.59 1.59 3.37
N GLU A 51 13.58 0.89 2.82
CA GLU A 51 14.43 0.00 3.60
C GLU A 51 15.11 0.73 4.76
N LYS A 52 15.56 1.97 4.54
CA LYS A 52 16.15 2.79 5.60
C LYS A 52 15.13 3.17 6.68
N ILE A 53 13.86 3.37 6.32
CA ILE A 53 12.78 3.62 7.28
C ILE A 53 12.47 2.37 8.09
N ILE A 54 12.32 1.23 7.42
CA ILE A 54 11.91 -0.04 8.03
C ILE A 54 13.05 -0.62 8.90
N PHE A 55 14.27 -0.69 8.37
CA PHE A 55 15.39 -1.33 9.06
C PHE A 55 16.25 -0.37 9.88
N GLY A 56 16.24 0.94 9.60
CA GLY A 56 17.20 1.87 10.18
C GLY A 56 18.64 1.44 9.89
N LYS A 57 19.38 1.07 10.94
CA LYS A 57 20.77 0.56 10.84
C LYS A 57 20.87 -0.97 10.75
N LYS A 58 19.75 -1.69 10.83
CA LYS A 58 19.72 -3.16 10.87
C LYS A 58 20.06 -3.75 9.49
N LYS A 59 20.67 -4.93 9.51
CA LYS A 59 21.04 -5.68 8.30
C LYS A 59 20.42 -7.07 8.38
N SER A 60 19.42 -7.31 7.55
CA SER A 60 18.85 -8.64 7.30
C SER A 60 18.64 -8.77 5.81
N LEU A 61 19.51 -9.54 5.14
CA LEU A 61 19.40 -9.76 3.69
C LEU A 61 18.09 -10.48 3.32
N PRO A 62 17.68 -11.57 4.01
CA PRO A 62 16.44 -12.27 3.67
C PRO A 62 15.19 -11.39 3.80
N CYS A 63 15.14 -10.52 4.81
CA CYS A 63 14.00 -9.62 4.98
C CYS A 63 13.97 -8.54 3.88
N ARG A 64 15.13 -8.06 3.41
CA ARG A 64 15.20 -7.10 2.30
C ARG A 64 14.75 -7.71 0.98
N GLU A 65 15.21 -8.92 0.68
CA GLU A 65 14.77 -9.66 -0.51
C GLU A 65 13.25 -9.88 -0.50
N LEU A 66 12.68 -10.23 0.67
CA LEU A 66 11.24 -10.37 0.82
C LEU A 66 10.50 -9.04 0.59
N LEU A 67 11.01 -7.92 1.11
CA LEU A 67 10.41 -6.60 0.86
C LEU A 67 10.51 -6.16 -0.60
N GLN A 68 11.63 -6.47 -1.27
CA GLN A 68 11.79 -6.23 -2.70
C GLN A 68 10.76 -7.03 -3.50
N HIS A 69 10.58 -8.31 -3.16
CA HIS A 69 9.56 -9.17 -3.79
C HIS A 69 8.14 -8.62 -3.59
N ILE A 70 7.79 -8.20 -2.36
CA ILE A 70 6.50 -7.56 -2.06
C ILE A 70 6.31 -6.27 -2.86
N TYR A 71 7.35 -5.45 -2.96
CA TYR A 71 7.32 -4.19 -3.71
C TYR A 71 7.05 -4.43 -5.20
N GLU A 72 7.82 -5.32 -5.82
CA GLU A 72 7.69 -5.65 -7.24
C GLU A 72 6.32 -6.27 -7.55
N THR A 73 5.87 -7.19 -6.71
CA THR A 73 4.57 -7.83 -6.84
C THR A 73 3.43 -6.81 -6.70
N SER A 74 3.48 -5.96 -5.66
CA SER A 74 2.46 -4.94 -5.43
C SER A 74 2.42 -3.94 -6.58
N TYR A 75 3.57 -3.49 -7.08
CA TYR A 75 3.63 -2.61 -8.24
C TYR A 75 3.01 -3.24 -9.49
N HIS A 76 3.32 -4.51 -9.76
CA HIS A 76 2.75 -5.25 -10.88
C HIS A 76 1.22 -5.35 -10.77
N GLN A 77 0.72 -5.81 -9.62
CA GLN A 77 -0.72 -5.97 -9.36
C GLN A 77 -1.49 -4.64 -9.47
N MET A 78 -0.93 -3.55 -8.92
CA MET A 78 -1.54 -2.22 -8.98
C MET A 78 -1.49 -1.62 -10.40
N SER A 79 -0.41 -1.89 -11.16
CA SER A 79 -0.22 -1.35 -12.52
C SER A 79 -1.13 -1.99 -13.57
N GLU A 80 -1.33 -3.30 -13.49
CA GLU A 80 -2.22 -4.02 -14.41
C GLU A 80 -3.69 -3.83 -14.06
N PHE A 81 -3.99 -3.07 -13.00
CA PHE A 81 -5.33 -2.95 -12.40
C PHE A 81 -5.98 -4.34 -12.25
N SER A 82 -5.18 -5.32 -11.81
CA SER A 82 -5.63 -6.69 -11.77
C SER A 82 -6.59 -6.89 -10.61
N PHE A 83 -7.58 -7.76 -10.80
CA PHE A 83 -8.41 -8.27 -9.71
C PHE A 83 -7.60 -9.00 -8.63
N GLU A 84 -6.30 -9.21 -8.85
CA GLU A 84 -5.40 -9.95 -7.98
C GLU A 84 -4.65 -9.06 -6.98
N PHE A 85 -4.73 -7.73 -7.10
CA PHE A 85 -4.21 -6.86 -6.04
C PHE A 85 -4.96 -7.12 -4.75
N SER A 86 -4.24 -7.56 -3.72
CA SER A 86 -4.76 -7.86 -2.39
C SER A 86 -3.96 -7.13 -1.31
N LEU A 87 -4.61 -6.87 -0.19
CA LEU A 87 -3.98 -6.28 0.99
C LEU A 87 -3.31 -7.39 1.79
N LEU A 88 -2.07 -7.19 2.24
CA LEU A 88 -1.39 -8.15 3.12
C LEU A 88 -1.93 -8.02 4.55
N LEU A 89 -2.94 -8.83 4.86
CA LEU A 89 -3.65 -8.87 6.15
C LEU A 89 -3.54 -10.28 6.76
N PRO A 90 -3.77 -10.45 8.07
CA PRO A 90 -3.97 -11.76 8.68
C PRO A 90 -5.11 -12.51 7.98
N ASP A 91 -5.04 -13.85 7.97
CA ASP A 91 -6.08 -14.68 7.38
C ASP A 91 -7.36 -14.71 8.24
N ASP A 92 -8.40 -15.35 7.72
CA ASP A 92 -9.71 -15.47 8.35
C ASP A 92 -9.72 -16.31 9.65
N THR A 93 -8.61 -16.96 10.00
CA THR A 93 -8.46 -17.69 11.26
C THR A 93 -8.09 -16.78 12.43
N ALA A 94 -7.55 -15.59 12.15
CA ALA A 94 -7.31 -14.56 13.16
C ALA A 94 -8.63 -13.89 13.58
N ASP A 95 -8.72 -13.43 14.83
CA ASP A 95 -9.93 -12.75 15.31
C ASP A 95 -10.19 -11.42 14.58
N ILE A 96 -11.47 -11.03 14.46
CA ILE A 96 -11.88 -9.82 13.74
C ILE A 96 -11.26 -8.53 14.29
N ASN A 97 -10.91 -8.48 15.59
CA ASN A 97 -10.26 -7.30 16.17
C ASN A 97 -8.81 -7.19 15.69
N SER A 98 -8.05 -8.29 15.70
CA SER A 98 -6.69 -8.36 15.13
C SER A 98 -6.67 -8.01 13.64
N ARG A 99 -7.66 -8.50 12.87
CA ARG A 99 -7.79 -8.19 11.44
C ARG A 99 -8.15 -6.72 11.20
N THR A 100 -9.02 -6.14 12.02
CA THR A 100 -9.38 -4.72 11.93
C THR A 100 -8.21 -3.81 12.30
N GLU A 101 -7.45 -4.17 13.35
CA GLU A 101 -6.20 -3.48 13.69
C GLU A 101 -5.23 -3.52 12.50
N ALA A 102 -5.05 -4.68 11.88
CA ALA A 102 -4.18 -4.85 10.72
C ALA A 102 -4.60 -3.99 9.52
N LEU A 103 -5.91 -3.86 9.25
CA LEU A 103 -6.44 -2.99 8.21
C LEU A 103 -6.15 -1.51 8.51
N GLY A 104 -6.41 -1.07 9.74
CA GLY A 104 -6.08 0.30 10.17
C GLY A 104 -4.58 0.60 10.05
N LEU A 105 -3.74 -0.33 10.47
CA LEU A 105 -2.27 -0.25 10.32
C LEU A 105 -1.84 -0.23 8.85
N TRP A 106 -2.51 -0.98 7.97
CA TRP A 106 -2.29 -0.94 6.53
C TRP A 106 -2.56 0.47 5.98
N CYS A 107 -3.70 1.06 6.32
CA CYS A 107 -4.07 2.42 5.93
C CYS A 107 -3.05 3.46 6.43
N GLN A 108 -2.61 3.35 7.69
CA GLN A 108 -1.55 4.21 8.25
C GLN A 108 -0.23 4.09 7.48
N GLY A 109 0.16 2.86 7.14
CA GLY A 109 1.32 2.59 6.30
C GLY A 109 1.18 3.28 4.94
N PHE A 110 0.05 3.08 4.27
CA PHE A 110 -0.24 3.65 2.96
C PHE A 110 -0.13 5.17 2.94
N LEU A 111 -0.78 5.85 3.90
CA LEU A 111 -0.69 7.31 4.04
C LEU A 111 0.74 7.77 4.30
N THR A 112 1.49 7.06 5.17
CA THR A 112 2.91 7.35 5.40
C THR A 112 3.73 7.20 4.11
N GLY A 113 3.45 6.19 3.29
CA GLY A 113 4.13 5.96 2.02
C GLY A 113 3.92 7.10 1.03
N LEU A 114 2.68 7.59 0.93
CA LEU A 114 2.31 8.74 0.11
C LEU A 114 3.06 10.00 0.55
N GLU A 115 3.03 10.34 1.84
CA GLU A 115 3.72 11.54 2.37
C GLU A 115 5.23 11.52 2.11
N ARG A 116 5.85 10.34 2.20
CA ARG A 116 7.29 10.16 2.06
C ARG A 116 7.81 10.28 0.62
N SER A 117 6.92 10.27 -0.36
CA SER A 117 7.28 10.42 -1.78
C SER A 117 7.69 11.85 -2.17
N ASN A 118 7.40 12.84 -1.31
CA ASN A 118 7.51 14.28 -1.55
C ASN A 118 6.69 14.79 -2.76
N ILE A 119 5.68 14.04 -3.19
CA ILE A 119 4.77 14.50 -4.25
C ILE A 119 3.70 15.35 -3.62
N SER A 120 3.58 16.58 -4.13
CA SER A 120 2.46 17.44 -3.76
C SER A 120 1.21 16.84 -4.39
N ILE A 121 0.44 16.09 -3.61
CA ILE A 121 -0.96 15.78 -3.91
C ILE A 121 -1.67 17.13 -3.86
N ARG A 122 -1.57 17.89 -4.96
CA ARG A 122 -2.07 19.27 -5.02
C ARG A 122 -3.57 19.20 -4.85
N LYS A 123 -4.01 19.56 -3.64
CA LYS A 123 -5.31 20.12 -3.24
C LYS A 123 -6.23 20.41 -4.42
N GLN A 124 -6.90 19.38 -4.91
CA GLN A 124 -8.24 19.55 -5.42
C GLN A 124 -9.12 19.20 -4.23
N GLU A 125 -9.45 20.18 -3.41
CA GLU A 125 -10.24 20.01 -2.17
C GLU A 125 -11.69 19.51 -2.44
N LYS A 126 -11.98 19.02 -3.66
CA LYS A 126 -13.27 18.53 -4.15
C LYS A 126 -13.12 17.47 -5.27
N SER A 127 -12.09 16.63 -5.22
CA SER A 127 -11.98 15.48 -6.13
C SER A 127 -12.29 14.18 -5.40
N GLU A 128 -12.74 13.18 -6.15
CA GLU A 128 -12.94 11.80 -5.67
C GLU A 128 -11.67 11.26 -4.98
N LEU A 129 -10.49 11.64 -5.49
CA LEU A 129 -9.19 11.37 -4.86
C LEU A 129 -9.11 11.91 -3.42
N ALA A 130 -9.56 13.14 -3.19
CA ALA A 130 -9.51 13.76 -1.86
C ALA A 130 -10.48 13.08 -0.89
N ASP A 131 -11.68 12.71 -1.36
CA ASP A 131 -12.68 12.00 -0.57
C ASP A 131 -12.17 10.62 -0.16
N THR A 132 -11.66 9.82 -1.11
CA THR A 132 -11.08 8.51 -0.79
C THR A 132 -9.87 8.60 0.15
N LEU A 133 -9.01 9.61 -0.01
CA LEU A 133 -7.89 9.83 0.92
C LEU A 133 -8.41 10.14 2.34
N ASN A 134 -9.45 10.97 2.46
CA ASN A 134 -10.05 11.27 3.76
C ASN A 134 -10.68 10.02 4.38
N ASP A 135 -11.36 9.19 3.60
CA ASP A 135 -11.93 7.94 4.11
C ASP A 135 -10.83 6.98 4.59
N ILE A 136 -9.72 6.84 3.86
CA ILE A 136 -8.57 6.06 4.32
C ILE A 136 -7.97 6.63 5.61
N VAL A 137 -7.96 7.96 5.78
CA VAL A 137 -7.54 8.63 7.03
C VAL A 137 -8.49 8.30 8.18
N GLU A 138 -9.79 8.24 7.95
CA GLU A 138 -10.76 7.86 8.99
C GLU A 138 -10.65 6.37 9.35
N ILE A 139 -10.49 5.48 8.36
CA ILE A 139 -10.26 4.05 8.58
C ILE A 139 -8.96 3.81 9.36
N ALA A 140 -7.90 4.57 9.06
CA ALA A 140 -6.63 4.50 9.78
C ALA A 140 -6.74 4.83 11.28
N LYS A 141 -7.82 5.51 11.72
CA LYS A 141 -8.09 5.89 13.11
C LYS A 141 -9.06 4.96 13.83
N VAL A 142 -9.62 3.96 13.14
CA VAL A 142 -10.59 3.04 13.72
C VAL A 142 -10.01 2.40 14.98
N SER A 143 -10.79 2.49 16.07
CA SER A 143 -10.45 1.83 17.32
C SER A 143 -10.81 0.34 17.20
N TYR A 144 -9.88 -0.51 17.60
CA TYR A 144 -10.01 -1.96 17.63
C TYR A 144 -10.16 -2.42 19.08
N GLY A 145 -10.81 -3.56 19.32
CA GLY A 145 -10.91 -4.20 20.63
C GLY A 145 -12.32 -4.45 21.16
N ASP A 146 -13.35 -3.89 20.53
CA ASP A 146 -14.75 -4.01 20.95
C ASP A 146 -15.68 -4.57 19.85
N ILE A 147 -15.11 -5.10 18.75
CA ILE A 147 -15.89 -5.67 17.66
C ILE A 147 -16.35 -7.07 18.06
N VAL A 148 -17.64 -7.34 17.86
CA VAL A 148 -18.24 -8.64 18.15
C VAL A 148 -18.02 -9.54 16.95
N ASP A 149 -17.53 -10.75 17.19
CA ASP A 149 -17.37 -11.77 16.14
C ASP A 149 -18.74 -12.35 15.77
N ASN A 150 -19.46 -11.65 14.88
CA ASN A 150 -20.74 -12.04 14.31
C ASN A 150 -20.75 -11.81 12.79
N GLU A 151 -21.72 -12.42 12.10
CA GLU A 151 -21.80 -12.41 10.63
C GLU A 151 -21.97 -11.01 10.03
N ASP A 152 -22.66 -10.10 10.73
CA ASP A 152 -22.86 -8.72 10.26
C ASP A 152 -21.55 -7.93 10.33
N ASP A 153 -20.80 -8.06 11.43
CA ASP A 153 -19.49 -7.42 11.62
C ASP A 153 -18.43 -8.01 10.67
N GLU A 154 -18.46 -9.32 10.42
CA GLU A 154 -17.61 -9.98 9.42
C GLU A 154 -17.88 -9.45 8.01
N THR A 155 -19.15 -9.34 7.64
CA THR A 155 -19.56 -8.78 6.34
C THR A 155 -19.08 -7.34 6.20
N ALA A 156 -19.28 -6.52 7.23
CA ALA A 156 -18.81 -5.13 7.26
C ALA A 156 -17.27 -5.04 7.13
N TYR A 157 -16.53 -5.94 7.79
CA TYR A 157 -15.08 -6.01 7.65
C TYR A 157 -14.66 -6.33 6.21
N PHE A 158 -15.27 -7.32 5.55
CA PHE A 158 -14.97 -7.64 4.14
C PHE A 158 -15.25 -6.46 3.21
N GLU A 159 -16.36 -5.74 3.42
CA GLU A 159 -16.70 -4.55 2.65
C GLU A 159 -15.66 -3.44 2.84
N LEU A 160 -15.17 -3.22 4.07
CA LEU A 160 -14.11 -2.25 4.36
C LEU A 160 -12.78 -2.63 3.72
N VAL A 161 -12.41 -3.91 3.75
CA VAL A 161 -11.19 -4.41 3.08
C VAL A 161 -11.27 -4.13 1.57
N GLU A 162 -12.41 -4.42 0.95
CA GLU A 162 -12.60 -4.16 -0.48
C GLU A 162 -12.61 -2.67 -0.80
N TYR A 163 -13.23 -1.84 0.05
CA TYR A 163 -13.21 -0.39 -0.08
C TYR A 163 -11.79 0.16 -0.09
N VAL A 164 -10.97 -0.25 0.89
CA VAL A 164 -9.56 0.18 0.99
C VAL A 164 -8.75 -0.31 -0.22
N ARG A 165 -8.98 -1.54 -0.66
CA ARG A 165 -8.31 -2.13 -1.82
C ARG A 165 -8.59 -1.35 -3.10
N LEU A 166 -9.85 -1.05 -3.38
CA LEU A 166 -10.28 -0.27 -4.54
C LEU A 166 -9.80 1.19 -4.43
N GLY A 167 -9.89 1.79 -3.24
CA GLY A 167 -9.40 3.14 -3.00
C GLY A 167 -7.89 3.28 -3.26
N ALA A 168 -7.09 2.30 -2.83
CA ALA A 168 -5.64 2.29 -3.09
C ALA A 168 -5.32 2.19 -4.59
N LEU A 169 -6.07 1.37 -5.35
CA LEU A 169 -5.93 1.26 -6.80
C LEU A 169 -6.33 2.56 -7.52
N MET A 170 -7.44 3.17 -7.10
CA MET A 170 -7.89 4.45 -7.64
C MET A 170 -6.84 5.55 -7.40
N ILE A 171 -6.32 5.66 -6.17
CA ILE A 171 -5.27 6.62 -5.81
C ILE A 171 -4.02 6.39 -6.68
N PHE A 172 -3.59 5.15 -6.85
CA PHE A 172 -2.47 4.80 -7.73
C PHE A 172 -2.69 5.31 -9.17
N GLN A 173 -3.87 5.05 -9.73
CA GLN A 173 -4.19 5.45 -11.10
C GLN A 173 -4.24 6.96 -11.27
N GLU A 174 -4.87 7.66 -10.34
CA GLU A 174 -4.98 9.12 -10.40
C GLU A 174 -3.62 9.80 -10.26
N LEU A 175 -2.77 9.33 -9.35
CA LEU A 175 -1.42 9.90 -9.20
C LEU A 175 -0.52 9.61 -10.41
N LYS A 176 -0.65 8.44 -11.03
CA LYS A 176 0.05 8.10 -12.28
C LYS A 176 -0.34 9.01 -13.45
N ARG A 177 -1.60 9.46 -13.52
CA ARG A 177 -2.09 10.40 -14.56
C ARG A 177 -1.55 11.82 -14.42
N VAL A 178 -1.12 12.22 -13.22
CA VAL A 178 -0.66 13.59 -12.91
C VAL A 178 0.82 13.80 -13.24
N GLU A 179 1.56 12.78 -13.66
CA GLU A 179 2.90 12.96 -14.23
C GLU A 179 2.85 13.79 -15.52
N PRO A 180 3.70 14.82 -15.68
CA PRO A 180 3.58 15.76 -16.79
C PRO A 180 3.91 15.06 -18.11
N GLU A 181 3.06 15.25 -19.11
CA GLU A 181 3.47 15.02 -20.50
C GLU A 181 4.77 15.80 -20.78
N PRO A 182 5.75 15.20 -21.47
CA PRO A 182 6.93 15.94 -21.91
C PRO A 182 6.45 17.13 -22.74
N SER A 183 6.78 18.33 -22.28
CA SER A 183 6.48 19.56 -23.01
C SER A 183 7.20 19.55 -24.35
N ASN A 184 6.50 19.14 -25.41
CA ASN A 184 6.92 19.39 -26.78
C ASN A 184 6.76 20.90 -27.05
N HIS A 185 7.76 21.66 -26.60
CA HIS A 185 8.11 22.94 -27.20
C HIS A 185 9.24 22.66 -28.19
N ASP A 186 8.89 22.04 -29.32
CA ASP A 186 9.71 22.17 -30.51
C ASP A 186 9.24 23.41 -31.26
N ASN A 187 10.17 24.35 -31.33
CA ASN A 187 10.02 25.68 -31.88
C ASN A 187 9.40 25.67 -33.29
N ASP A 188 8.40 26.52 -33.41
CA ASP A 188 8.09 27.27 -34.61
C ASP A 188 9.38 27.96 -35.13
N HIS A 189 9.95 27.41 -36.20
CA HIS A 189 10.83 28.16 -37.10
C HIS A 189 10.31 28.02 -38.52
N LEU A 190 9.18 28.67 -38.77
CA LEU A 190 8.95 29.33 -40.06
C LEU A 190 9.71 30.68 -40.05
N HIS A 191 10.85 30.75 -40.72
CA HIS A 191 11.28 31.84 -41.61
C HIS A 191 12.69 31.59 -42.17
#